data_AF-A0A7S3V5T3-F1
#
_entry.id   AF-A0A7S3V5T3-F1
#
_cell.length_a   1.000
_cell.length_b   1.000
_cell.length_c   1.000
_cell.angle_alpha   90.00
_cell.angle_beta   90.00
_cell.angle_gamma   90.00
#
_symmetry.space_group_name_H-M   'P 1'
#
loop_
_entity.id
_entity.type
_entity.pdbx_description
1 polymer ?
#
loop_
_entity_poly.entity_id
_entity_poly.type
_entity_poly.pdbx_seq_one_letter_code
_entity_poly.pdbx_strand_id
1 'polypeptide(L)'
;EDSLDECIEESARSMDHMCFSTQFYLMMTIHVNGIIYIVLGIEMINRADYNLFGDPATPLILFLVIASVAILKQFLLRIGILLNIWRIRTENKAWHQGMQETDIDLPDLDGIKGASHDAFEMNKRISSDTFRYKFLNYNRSWLIEQLPSVLTPRTLRRSRPFLTNQLARVIQTLNDGISSDSDSESDTQQNLPLPTLSNNSTSLLKDWVKAAQRRIMLKDAIQHFIERAKGGHCERCLSRKQLKVQTESTIDEMDEAFKQRYPGNTFDRALWKQFWFTKQKYHTICLPCISHEKDAERSHASSSIPKDSTTQPTEWGAISMEDASEKLLKSWYNDARQNLFGASGGRARERIPIDVSDDEEEDDTSRPPWRNEEVLVNRPNSK
;
A
#
# COMPACT_ATOMS: atom_id res chain seq x y z
N GLU A 1 -7.28 -14.89 1.38
CA GLU A 1 -6.76 -16.22 1.76
C GLU A 1 -7.97 -17.11 2.01
N ASP A 2 -8.49 -17.77 0.97
CA ASP A 2 -9.76 -18.53 1.06
C ASP A 2 -9.66 -19.89 0.35
N SER A 3 -8.44 -20.35 0.12
CA SER A 3 -8.15 -21.72 -0.33
C SER A 3 -7.53 -22.46 0.83
N LEU A 4 -8.23 -23.48 1.32
CA LEU A 4 -7.72 -24.41 2.32
C LEU A 4 -6.37 -24.95 1.83
N ASP A 5 -5.33 -24.89 2.66
CA ASP A 5 -4.00 -25.39 2.27
C ASP A 5 -4.08 -26.89 1.97
N GLU A 6 -3.98 -27.24 0.70
CA GLU A 6 -4.08 -28.63 0.23
C GLU A 6 -2.92 -29.49 0.71
N CYS A 7 -1.81 -28.88 1.16
CA CYS A 7 -0.67 -29.59 1.76
C CYS A 7 -0.96 -30.13 3.16
N ILE A 8 -2.04 -29.70 3.82
CA ILE A 8 -2.46 -30.17 5.14
C ILE A 8 -3.52 -31.26 4.98
N GLU A 9 -3.58 -32.21 5.92
CA GLU A 9 -4.65 -33.22 5.97
C GLU A 9 -6.03 -32.56 6.06
N GLU A 10 -7.00 -33.05 5.28
CA GLU A 10 -8.31 -32.42 5.07
C GLU A 10 -9.09 -32.15 6.37
N SER A 11 -8.92 -33.01 7.38
CA SER A 11 -9.51 -32.85 8.72
C SER A 11 -8.91 -31.66 9.49
N ALA A 12 -7.64 -31.33 9.26
CA ALA A 12 -6.89 -30.29 9.97
C ALA A 12 -6.92 -28.93 9.26
N ARG A 13 -7.27 -28.88 7.97
CA ARG A 13 -7.34 -27.63 7.17
C ARG A 13 -8.26 -26.57 7.76
N SER A 14 -9.43 -26.98 8.25
CA SER A 14 -10.40 -26.07 8.88
C SER A 14 -9.91 -25.50 10.22
N MET A 15 -9.07 -26.25 10.93
CA MET A 15 -8.48 -25.85 12.20
C MET A 15 -7.32 -24.87 11.99
N ASP A 16 -6.52 -25.09 10.95
CA ASP A 16 -5.39 -24.24 10.58
C ASP A 16 -5.83 -22.82 10.20
N HIS A 17 -6.96 -22.69 9.49
CA HIS A 17 -7.57 -21.40 9.17
C HIS A 17 -7.96 -20.55 10.38
N MET A 18 -8.15 -21.18 11.56
CA MET A 18 -8.40 -20.43 12.78
C MET A 18 -7.13 -19.82 13.38
N CYS A 19 -5.93 -20.08 12.82
CA CYS A 19 -4.63 -19.45 13.13
C CYS A 19 -4.31 -19.34 14.63
N PHE A 20 -4.78 -20.29 15.45
CA PHE A 20 -4.68 -20.20 16.92
C PHE A 20 -5.20 -18.87 17.48
N SER A 21 -6.24 -18.33 16.83
CA SER A 21 -6.98 -17.15 17.23
C SER A 21 -7.59 -17.33 18.62
N THR A 22 -7.97 -16.22 19.25
CA THR A 22 -8.81 -16.21 20.46
C THR A 22 -10.09 -17.03 20.29
N GLN A 23 -10.64 -17.10 19.07
CA GLN A 23 -11.78 -17.96 18.73
C GLN A 23 -11.46 -19.46 18.88
N PHE A 24 -10.27 -19.89 18.44
CA PHE A 24 -9.82 -21.28 18.56
C PHE A 24 -9.69 -21.71 20.02
N TYR A 25 -9.03 -20.89 20.85
CA TYR A 25 -8.88 -21.17 22.28
C TYR A 25 -10.22 -21.21 23.02
N LEU A 26 -11.16 -20.34 22.66
CA LEU A 26 -12.50 -20.34 23.22
C LEU A 26 -13.27 -21.63 22.87
N MET A 27 -13.24 -22.04 21.60
CA MET A 27 -13.89 -23.28 21.16
C MET A 27 -13.29 -24.51 21.88
N MET A 28 -11.97 -24.60 21.95
CA MET A 28 -11.27 -25.67 22.65
C MET A 28 -11.59 -25.71 24.14
N THR A 29 -11.65 -24.54 24.79
CA THR A 29 -12.00 -24.45 26.22
C THR A 29 -13.43 -24.93 26.48
N ILE A 30 -14.40 -24.55 25.63
CA ILE A 30 -15.79 -25.03 25.75
C ILE A 30 -15.85 -26.54 25.52
N HIS A 31 -15.13 -27.06 24.53
CA HIS A 31 -15.12 -28.49 24.21
C HIS A 31 -14.55 -29.34 25.34
N VAL A 32 -13.37 -28.96 25.85
CA VAL A 32 -12.70 -29.68 26.96
C VAL A 32 -13.56 -29.62 28.24
N ASN A 33 -14.09 -28.45 28.59
CA ASN A 33 -14.99 -28.35 29.75
C ASN A 33 -16.25 -29.21 29.58
N GLY A 34 -16.83 -29.26 28.37
CA GLY A 34 -17.98 -30.12 28.08
C GLY A 34 -17.70 -31.60 28.34
N ILE A 35 -16.54 -32.10 27.90
CA ILE A 35 -16.12 -33.50 28.15
C ILE A 35 -15.93 -33.74 29.65
N ILE A 36 -15.26 -32.82 30.37
CA ILE A 36 -15.05 -32.94 31.82
C ILE A 36 -16.39 -33.02 32.56
N TYR A 37 -17.36 -32.18 32.22
CA TYR A 37 -18.68 -32.23 32.87
C TYR A 37 -19.46 -33.51 32.57
N ILE A 38 -19.32 -34.10 31.37
CA ILE A 38 -19.93 -35.39 31.05
C ILE A 38 -19.33 -36.49 31.92
N VAL A 39 -17.99 -36.55 32.03
CA VAL A 39 -17.30 -37.55 32.85
C VAL A 39 -17.70 -37.42 34.32
N LEU A 40 -17.69 -36.20 34.85
CA LEU A 40 -18.15 -35.93 36.22
C LEU A 40 -19.62 -36.33 36.43
N GLY A 41 -20.49 -36.11 35.44
CA GLY A 41 -21.90 -36.53 35.50
C GLY A 41 -22.04 -38.05 35.58
N ILE A 42 -21.26 -38.80 34.81
CA ILE A 42 -21.23 -40.27 34.84
C ILE A 42 -20.71 -40.76 36.20
N GLU A 43 -19.63 -40.15 36.72
CA GLU A 43 -19.08 -40.50 38.03
C GLU A 43 -20.08 -40.26 39.17
N MET A 44 -20.84 -39.16 39.12
CA MET A 44 -21.88 -38.87 40.11
C MET A 44 -23.00 -39.92 40.10
N ILE A 45 -23.46 -40.34 38.91
CA ILE A 45 -24.48 -41.39 38.76
C ILE A 45 -23.96 -42.72 39.32
N ASN A 46 -22.71 -43.08 38.99
CA ASN A 46 -22.09 -44.32 39.44
C ASN A 46 -21.87 -44.33 40.96
N ARG A 47 -21.44 -43.20 41.55
CA ARG A 47 -21.24 -43.09 43.00
C ARG A 47 -22.53 -43.14 43.81
N ALA A 48 -23.65 -42.74 43.21
CA ALA A 48 -24.97 -42.77 43.83
C ALA A 48 -25.70 -44.11 43.63
N ASP A 49 -25.09 -45.08 42.94
CA ASP A 49 -25.71 -46.35 42.53
C ASP A 49 -27.09 -46.14 41.87
N TYR A 50 -27.24 -45.04 41.11
CA TYR A 50 -28.52 -44.63 40.58
C TYR A 50 -28.89 -45.40 39.30
N ASN A 51 -30.06 -46.03 39.29
CA ASN A 51 -30.57 -46.75 38.12
C ASN A 51 -31.36 -45.83 37.18
N LEU A 52 -30.71 -45.42 36.09
CA LEU A 52 -31.27 -44.50 35.09
C LEU A 52 -32.57 -45.02 34.43
N PHE A 53 -32.70 -46.34 34.25
CA PHE A 53 -33.84 -46.96 33.57
C PHE A 53 -34.98 -47.33 34.52
N GLY A 54 -34.73 -47.31 35.83
CA GLY A 54 -35.72 -47.61 36.85
C GLY A 54 -36.51 -46.39 37.33
N ASP A 55 -36.04 -45.18 37.02
CA ASP A 55 -36.69 -43.95 37.43
C ASP A 55 -37.72 -43.48 36.38
N PRO A 56 -39.01 -43.28 36.73
CA PRO A 56 -39.98 -42.68 35.82
C PRO A 56 -39.69 -41.20 35.50
N ALA A 57 -38.87 -40.50 36.28
CA ALA A 57 -38.54 -39.10 36.09
C ALA A 57 -37.40 -38.86 35.07
N THR A 58 -36.52 -39.83 34.82
CA THR A 58 -35.40 -39.70 33.87
C THR A 58 -35.81 -39.34 32.45
N PRO A 59 -36.85 -39.92 31.80
CA PRO A 59 -37.25 -39.51 30.47
C PRO A 59 -37.75 -38.06 30.41
N LEU A 60 -38.42 -37.58 31.48
CA LEU A 60 -38.90 -36.20 31.58
C LEU A 60 -37.75 -35.20 31.75
N ILE A 61 -36.77 -35.54 32.58
CA ILE A 61 -35.55 -34.74 32.78
C ILE A 61 -34.74 -34.69 31.47
N LEU A 62 -34.55 -35.83 30.80
CA LEU A 62 -33.84 -35.90 29.52
C LEU A 62 -34.51 -35.03 28.45
N PHE A 63 -35.84 -35.09 28.37
CA PHE A 63 -36.60 -34.24 27.45
C PHE A 63 -36.41 -32.75 27.75
N LEU A 64 -36.49 -32.34 29.03
CA LEU A 64 -36.26 -30.95 29.43
C LEU A 64 -34.84 -30.49 29.09
N VAL A 65 -33.82 -31.32 29.30
CA VAL A 65 -32.43 -31.00 28.98
C VAL A 65 -32.27 -30.81 27.46
N ILE A 66 -32.78 -31.73 26.64
CA ILE A 66 -32.70 -31.62 25.18
C ILE A 66 -33.45 -30.36 24.68
N ALA A 67 -34.64 -30.11 25.22
CA ALA A 67 -35.42 -28.92 24.88
C ALA A 67 -34.68 -27.62 25.27
N SER A 68 -34.05 -27.57 26.45
CA SER A 68 -33.31 -26.41 26.91
C SER A 68 -32.10 -26.09 26.01
N VAL A 69 -31.38 -27.12 25.56
CA VAL A 69 -30.24 -26.97 24.64
C VAL A 69 -30.72 -26.49 23.27
N ALA A 70 -31.83 -27.05 22.77
CA ALA A 70 -32.40 -26.64 21.49
C ALA A 70 -32.86 -25.17 21.50
N ILE A 71 -33.52 -24.74 22.58
CA ILE A 71 -33.95 -23.35 22.79
C ILE A 71 -32.74 -22.43 22.89
N LEU A 72 -31.73 -22.80 23.70
CA LEU A 72 -30.52 -22.01 23.87
C LEU A 72 -29.78 -21.81 22.55
N LYS A 73 -29.67 -22.86 21.73
CA LYS A 73 -29.08 -22.78 20.38
C LYS A 73 -29.84 -21.78 19.50
N GLN A 74 -31.17 -21.89 19.44
CA GLN A 74 -31.97 -20.96 18.64
C GLN A 74 -31.84 -19.51 19.13
N PHE A 75 -31.81 -19.32 20.44
CA PHE A 75 -31.64 -18.01 21.05
C PHE A 75 -30.28 -17.39 20.70
N LEU A 76 -29.18 -18.14 20.85
CA LEU A 76 -27.83 -17.69 20.49
C LEU A 76 -27.70 -17.34 19.00
N LEU A 77 -28.30 -18.14 18.11
CA LEU A 77 -28.30 -17.86 16.67
C LEU A 77 -29.10 -16.60 16.34
N ARG A 78 -30.28 -16.42 16.94
CA ARG A 78 -31.08 -15.20 16.76
C ARG A 78 -30.35 -13.96 17.24
N ILE A 79 -29.66 -14.04 18.37
CA ILE A 79 -28.81 -12.95 18.87
C ILE A 79 -27.64 -12.70 17.92
N GLY A 80 -26.98 -13.74 17.41
CA GLY A 80 -25.87 -13.60 16.47
C GLY A 80 -26.28 -12.90 15.18
N ILE A 81 -27.49 -13.17 14.69
CA ILE A 81 -28.09 -12.48 13.53
C ILE A 81 -28.47 -11.04 13.88
N LEU A 82 -29.09 -10.81 15.04
CA LEU A 82 -29.50 -9.47 15.49
C LEU A 82 -28.30 -8.53 15.68
N LEU A 83 -27.23 -9.05 16.29
CA LEU A 83 -25.99 -8.30 16.51
C LEU A 83 -25.12 -8.20 15.24
N ASN A 84 -25.54 -8.82 14.13
CA ASN A 84 -24.78 -8.85 12.87
C ASN A 84 -23.31 -9.27 13.04
N ILE A 85 -23.03 -10.09 14.06
CA ILE A 85 -21.68 -10.57 14.40
C ILE A 85 -21.12 -11.43 13.25
N TRP A 86 -22.00 -12.14 12.55
CA TRP A 86 -21.67 -12.98 11.41
C TRP A 86 -21.79 -12.23 10.08
N ARG A 87 -21.38 -10.96 10.05
CA ARG A 87 -21.10 -10.31 8.77
C ARG A 87 -19.82 -10.94 8.23
N ILE A 88 -19.96 -11.96 7.38
CA ILE A 88 -18.87 -12.38 6.49
C ILE A 88 -18.40 -11.10 5.82
N ARG A 89 -17.16 -10.69 6.08
CA ARG A 89 -16.54 -9.57 5.37
C ARG A 89 -16.36 -10.05 3.93
N THR A 90 -17.44 -10.03 3.16
CA THR A 90 -17.40 -10.10 1.72
C THR A 90 -16.66 -8.84 1.29
N GLU A 91 -15.36 -8.96 1.19
CA GLU A 91 -14.54 -8.05 0.40
C GLU A 91 -15.19 -7.98 -0.99
N ASN A 92 -15.97 -6.91 -1.22
CA ASN A 92 -16.47 -6.45 -2.51
C ASN A 92 -16.84 -7.52 -3.55
N LYS A 93 -17.70 -8.49 -3.23
CA LYS A 93 -18.34 -9.34 -4.27
C LYS A 93 -19.48 -8.63 -5.02
N ALA A 94 -19.81 -7.38 -4.67
CA ALA A 94 -20.77 -6.56 -5.43
C ALA A 94 -20.28 -6.23 -6.86
N TRP A 95 -18.96 -6.25 -7.11
CA TRP A 95 -18.38 -5.99 -8.43
C TRP A 95 -18.42 -7.20 -9.37
N HIS A 96 -18.88 -8.36 -8.90
CA HIS A 96 -19.00 -9.59 -9.69
C HIS A 96 -20.42 -9.88 -10.19
N GLN A 97 -21.45 -9.16 -9.72
CA GLN A 97 -22.84 -9.39 -10.17
C GLN A 97 -23.18 -8.70 -11.51
N GLY A 98 -22.31 -7.81 -12.00
CA GLY A 98 -22.52 -7.06 -13.25
C GLY A 98 -21.71 -7.53 -14.46
N MET A 99 -20.78 -8.46 -14.30
CA MET A 99 -20.10 -9.08 -15.45
C MET A 99 -20.95 -10.25 -15.90
N GLN A 100 -21.78 -10.03 -16.91
CA GLN A 100 -22.41 -11.10 -17.65
C GLN A 100 -21.29 -11.97 -18.22
N GLU A 101 -21.15 -13.19 -17.69
CA GLU A 101 -20.35 -14.23 -18.32
C GLU A 101 -20.90 -14.40 -19.73
N THR A 102 -20.23 -13.80 -20.72
CA THR A 102 -20.46 -14.18 -22.09
C THR A 102 -19.96 -15.61 -22.19
N ASP A 103 -20.87 -16.57 -22.06
CA ASP A 103 -20.63 -17.96 -22.42
C ASP A 103 -20.26 -17.99 -23.90
N ILE A 104 -18.95 -17.94 -24.17
CA ILE A 104 -18.42 -18.16 -25.50
C ILE A 104 -18.45 -19.68 -25.68
N ASP A 105 -19.46 -20.19 -26.38
CA ASP A 105 -19.52 -21.57 -26.86
C ASP A 105 -18.31 -21.80 -27.78
N LEU A 106 -17.26 -22.43 -27.26
CA LEU A 106 -16.12 -22.86 -28.07
C LEU A 106 -16.46 -24.20 -28.74
N PRO A 107 -16.22 -24.34 -30.06
CA PRO A 107 -16.36 -25.62 -30.74
C PRO A 107 -15.32 -26.63 -30.22
N ASP A 108 -15.77 -27.87 -30.10
CA ASP A 108 -15.04 -29.02 -29.56
C ASP A 108 -13.71 -29.24 -30.31
N LEU A 109 -12.59 -29.04 -29.61
CA LEU A 109 -11.24 -28.96 -30.18
C LEU A 109 -10.34 -30.08 -29.66
N ASP A 110 -10.87 -31.30 -29.69
CA ASP A 110 -10.23 -32.57 -29.31
C ASP A 110 -9.04 -32.99 -30.22
N GLY A 111 -8.58 -32.10 -31.11
CA GLY A 111 -7.60 -32.39 -32.16
C GLY A 111 -6.19 -31.82 -31.97
N ILE A 112 -5.95 -30.92 -31.02
CA ILE A 112 -4.63 -30.26 -30.88
C ILE A 112 -3.77 -31.02 -29.87
N LYS A 113 -3.23 -32.13 -30.34
CA LYS A 113 -2.27 -32.99 -29.63
C LYS A 113 -0.89 -32.30 -29.59
N GLY A 114 -0.59 -31.57 -28.52
CA GLY A 114 0.76 -30.99 -28.36
C GLY A 114 1.05 -30.16 -27.11
N ALA A 115 0.04 -29.58 -26.47
CA ALA A 115 0.15 -29.08 -25.10
C ALA A 115 -0.89 -29.85 -24.29
N SER A 116 -0.56 -30.33 -23.08
CA SER A 116 -1.57 -30.98 -22.25
C SER A 116 -2.82 -30.09 -22.19
N HIS A 117 -3.98 -30.68 -22.46
CA HIS A 117 -5.27 -29.98 -22.41
C HIS A 117 -5.39 -29.11 -21.15
N ASP A 118 -4.89 -29.62 -20.02
CA ASP A 118 -4.77 -28.91 -18.76
C ASP A 118 -3.87 -27.67 -18.80
N ALA A 119 -2.75 -27.68 -19.52
CA ALA A 119 -1.89 -26.51 -19.68
C ALA A 119 -2.53 -25.44 -20.58
N PHE A 120 -3.34 -25.85 -21.56
CA PHE A 120 -4.11 -24.92 -22.38
C PHE A 120 -5.26 -24.28 -21.59
N GLU A 121 -6.03 -25.09 -20.86
CA GLU A 121 -7.07 -24.60 -19.96
C GLU A 121 -6.51 -23.70 -18.85
N MET A 122 -5.37 -24.08 -18.26
CA MET A 122 -4.67 -23.28 -17.27
C MET A 122 -4.21 -21.94 -17.86
N ASN A 123 -3.63 -21.93 -19.06
CA ASN A 123 -3.26 -20.67 -19.74
C ASN A 123 -4.48 -19.80 -20.04
N LYS A 124 -5.61 -20.40 -20.44
CA LYS A 124 -6.89 -19.68 -20.63
C LYS A 124 -7.37 -19.05 -19.33
N ARG A 125 -7.36 -19.80 -18.22
CA ARG A 125 -7.72 -19.31 -16.88
C ARG A 125 -6.76 -18.21 -16.40
N ILE A 126 -5.45 -18.34 -16.63
CA ILE A 126 -4.43 -17.34 -16.29
C ILE A 126 -4.59 -16.06 -17.12
N SER A 127 -5.01 -16.18 -18.38
CA SER A 127 -5.23 -15.05 -19.28
C SER A 127 -6.54 -14.31 -19.03
N SER A 128 -7.43 -14.84 -18.19
CA SER A 128 -8.67 -14.16 -17.82
C SER A 128 -8.37 -12.85 -17.10
N ASP A 129 -9.08 -11.78 -17.46
CA ASP A 129 -8.88 -10.47 -16.84
C ASP A 129 -9.21 -10.48 -15.34
N THR A 130 -10.12 -11.37 -14.92
CA THR A 130 -10.48 -11.58 -13.52
C THR A 130 -9.33 -12.20 -12.73
N PHE A 131 -8.63 -13.21 -13.28
CA PHE A 131 -7.44 -13.79 -12.66
C PHE A 131 -6.31 -12.77 -12.62
N ARG A 132 -6.06 -12.06 -13.72
CA ARG A 132 -4.97 -11.07 -13.82
C ARG A 132 -5.11 -9.97 -12.77
N TYR A 133 -6.32 -9.44 -12.58
CA TYR A 133 -6.61 -8.42 -11.58
C TYR A 133 -6.42 -8.93 -10.14
N LYS A 134 -6.96 -10.12 -9.82
CA LYS A 134 -6.77 -10.75 -8.50
C LYS A 134 -5.29 -11.05 -8.23
N PHE A 135 -4.59 -11.62 -9.20
CA PHE A 135 -3.17 -11.93 -9.10
C PHE A 135 -2.33 -10.68 -8.84
N LEU A 136 -2.57 -9.59 -9.57
CA LEU A 136 -1.86 -8.31 -9.39
C LEU A 136 -2.10 -7.69 -8.01
N ASN A 137 -3.33 -7.74 -7.49
CA ASN A 137 -3.67 -7.14 -6.21
C ASN A 137 -3.15 -7.96 -5.02
N TYR A 138 -3.35 -9.27 -5.04
CA TYR A 138 -2.92 -10.15 -3.95
C TYR A 138 -1.39 -10.28 -3.88
N ASN A 139 -0.74 -10.42 -5.04
CA ASN A 139 0.72 -10.59 -5.10
C ASN A 139 1.46 -9.27 -5.31
N ARG A 140 0.83 -8.11 -5.04
CA ARG A 140 1.42 -6.78 -5.32
C ARG A 140 2.76 -6.59 -4.61
N SER A 141 2.83 -6.91 -3.33
CA SER A 141 4.06 -6.81 -2.52
C SER A 141 5.15 -7.73 -3.06
N TRP A 142 4.81 -9.00 -3.31
CA TRP A 142 5.71 -9.99 -3.89
C TRP A 142 6.22 -9.55 -5.28
N LEU A 143 5.34 -9.04 -6.14
CA LEU A 143 5.69 -8.51 -7.47
C LEU A 143 6.63 -7.32 -7.38
N ILE A 144 6.47 -6.44 -6.39
CA ILE A 144 7.35 -5.29 -6.18
C ILE A 144 8.73 -5.75 -5.70
N GLU A 145 8.78 -6.75 -4.82
CA GLU A 145 10.03 -7.31 -4.30
C GLU A 145 10.78 -8.15 -5.35
N GLN A 146 10.06 -8.84 -6.23
CA GLN A 146 10.63 -9.64 -7.32
C GLN A 146 10.75 -8.86 -8.64
N LEU A 147 10.25 -7.62 -8.72
CA LEU A 147 10.39 -6.79 -9.91
C LEU A 147 11.86 -6.63 -10.36
N PRO A 148 12.83 -6.41 -9.44
CA PRO A 148 14.24 -6.29 -9.82
C PRO A 148 14.85 -7.59 -10.37
N SER A 149 14.38 -8.76 -9.92
CA SER A 149 14.85 -10.07 -10.40
C SER A 149 14.23 -10.43 -11.75
N VAL A 150 12.98 -10.02 -11.99
CA VAL A 150 12.25 -10.25 -13.24
C VAL A 150 12.66 -9.28 -14.34
N LEU A 151 12.88 -8.00 -14.02
CA LEU A 151 13.33 -6.96 -14.96
C LEU A 151 14.86 -6.87 -15.01
N THR A 152 15.55 -8.01 -15.13
CA THR A 152 16.98 -8.00 -15.41
C THR A 152 17.27 -7.34 -16.78
N PRO A 153 18.42 -6.67 -16.95
CA PRO A 153 18.75 -5.98 -18.20
C PRO A 153 18.76 -6.91 -19.43
N ARG A 154 18.96 -8.22 -19.22
CA ARG A 154 18.82 -9.25 -20.27
C ARG A 154 17.37 -9.50 -20.68
N THR A 155 16.45 -9.63 -19.73
CA THR A 155 15.02 -9.85 -20.04
C THR A 155 14.41 -8.60 -20.66
N LEU A 156 14.75 -7.41 -20.14
CA LEU A 156 14.29 -6.13 -20.69
C LEU A 156 14.77 -5.91 -22.13
N ARG A 157 16.01 -6.28 -22.48
CA ARG A 157 16.49 -6.21 -23.88
C ARG A 157 15.72 -7.15 -24.81
N ARG A 158 15.33 -8.34 -24.33
CA ARG A 158 14.58 -9.34 -25.11
C ARG A 158 13.10 -8.95 -25.30
N SER A 159 12.47 -8.42 -24.27
CA SER A 159 11.05 -8.04 -24.28
C SER A 159 10.78 -6.58 -24.66
N ARG A 160 11.84 -5.78 -24.87
CA ARG A 160 11.77 -4.35 -25.23
C ARG A 160 10.72 -4.03 -26.30
N PRO A 161 10.71 -4.66 -27.50
CA PRO A 161 9.76 -4.30 -28.56
C PRO A 161 8.30 -4.60 -28.18
N PHE A 162 8.08 -5.66 -27.38
CA PHE A 162 6.76 -6.02 -26.91
C PHE A 162 6.26 -5.05 -25.83
N LEU A 163 7.11 -4.72 -24.85
CA LEU A 163 6.79 -3.76 -23.80
C LEU A 163 6.58 -2.35 -24.34
N THR A 164 7.38 -1.90 -25.32
CA THR A 164 7.19 -0.60 -25.95
C THR A 164 5.87 -0.51 -26.71
N ASN A 165 5.47 -1.58 -27.41
CA ASN A 165 4.19 -1.60 -28.12
C ASN A 165 2.99 -1.66 -27.18
N GLN A 166 3.08 -2.43 -26.08
CA GLN A 166 2.03 -2.48 -25.06
C GLN A 166 1.92 -1.16 -24.29
N LEU A 167 3.03 -0.56 -23.89
CA LEU A 167 3.05 0.75 -23.23
C LEU A 167 2.57 1.86 -24.17
N ALA A 168 2.97 1.83 -25.45
CA ALA A 168 2.44 2.76 -26.44
C ALA A 168 0.93 2.64 -26.58
N ARG A 169 0.38 1.41 -26.58
CA ARG A 169 -1.07 1.18 -26.64
C ARG A 169 -1.81 1.66 -25.37
N VAL A 170 -1.22 1.45 -24.20
CA VAL A 170 -1.76 1.96 -22.92
C VAL A 170 -1.69 3.49 -22.85
N ILE A 171 -0.61 4.09 -23.33
CA ILE A 171 -0.47 5.55 -23.40
C ILE A 171 -1.44 6.13 -24.42
N GLN A 172 -1.61 5.50 -25.58
CA GLN A 172 -2.57 5.90 -26.61
C GLN A 172 -4.00 5.86 -26.05
N THR A 173 -4.39 4.77 -25.40
CA THR A 173 -5.74 4.65 -24.79
C THR A 173 -5.96 5.64 -23.63
N LEU A 174 -4.94 5.94 -22.83
CA LEU A 174 -4.99 7.00 -21.82
C LEU A 174 -5.05 8.41 -22.43
N ASN A 175 -4.42 8.61 -23.59
CA ASN A 175 -4.44 9.89 -24.32
C ASN A 175 -5.76 10.08 -25.10
N ASP A 176 -6.34 9.02 -25.63
CA ASP A 176 -7.67 9.02 -26.27
C ASP A 176 -8.78 9.32 -25.25
N GLY A 177 -8.60 8.94 -23.98
CA GLY A 177 -9.47 9.37 -22.87
C GLY A 177 -9.33 10.84 -22.45
N ILE A 178 -8.32 11.55 -22.96
CA ILE A 178 -8.09 13.00 -22.74
C ILE A 178 -8.39 13.80 -24.01
N SER A 179 -8.47 13.14 -25.17
CA SER A 179 -8.90 13.73 -26.43
C SER A 179 -10.42 13.90 -26.44
N SER A 180 -10.88 14.97 -25.81
CA SER A 180 -12.19 15.56 -26.05
C SER A 180 -12.22 16.14 -27.47
N ASP A 181 -12.54 15.31 -28.47
CA ASP A 181 -13.16 15.82 -29.70
C ASP A 181 -13.99 14.75 -30.42
N SER A 182 -15.22 15.16 -30.77
CA SER A 182 -16.21 14.55 -31.67
C SER A 182 -17.03 13.33 -31.22
N ASP A 183 -18.26 13.65 -30.79
CA ASP A 183 -19.53 13.12 -31.30
C ASP A 183 -19.52 11.68 -31.82
N SER A 184 -19.69 10.72 -30.91
CA SER A 184 -20.35 9.46 -31.25
C SER A 184 -21.02 8.88 -30.01
N GLU A 185 -22.35 8.80 -30.06
CA GLU A 185 -23.13 8.06 -29.08
C GLU A 185 -22.75 6.58 -29.17
N SER A 186 -22.00 6.11 -28.20
CA SER A 186 -21.97 4.71 -27.83
C SER A 186 -21.89 4.60 -26.32
N ASP A 187 -23.00 4.13 -25.75
CA ASP A 187 -23.12 3.73 -24.37
C ASP A 187 -21.99 2.77 -24.01
N THR A 188 -21.14 3.14 -23.05
CA THR A 188 -20.84 2.43 -21.79
C THR A 188 -19.55 3.00 -21.19
N GLN A 189 -19.58 4.27 -20.77
CA GLN A 189 -18.58 4.81 -19.85
C GLN A 189 -19.18 4.75 -18.44
N GLN A 190 -18.69 3.82 -17.63
CA GLN A 190 -18.97 3.77 -16.20
C GLN A 190 -18.38 5.01 -15.52
N ASN A 191 -19.11 6.10 -15.60
CA ASN A 191 -18.86 7.30 -14.82
C ASN A 191 -19.18 6.96 -13.37
N LEU A 192 -18.15 6.80 -12.52
CA LEU A 192 -18.35 7.10 -11.10
C LEU A 192 -18.94 8.52 -11.06
N PRO A 193 -20.04 8.78 -10.34
CA PRO A 193 -20.53 10.13 -10.20
C PRO A 193 -19.49 10.91 -9.40
N LEU A 194 -18.61 11.63 -10.11
CA LEU A 194 -17.81 12.68 -9.50
C LEU A 194 -18.81 13.64 -8.84
N PRO A 195 -18.56 14.08 -7.59
CA PRO A 195 -19.39 15.10 -6.96
C PRO A 195 -19.54 16.27 -7.93
N THR A 196 -20.78 16.65 -8.26
CA THR A 196 -21.04 17.79 -9.11
C THR A 196 -20.56 19.04 -8.36
N LEU A 197 -19.36 19.47 -8.71
CA LEU A 197 -18.75 20.66 -8.14
C LEU A 197 -19.61 21.87 -8.58
N SER A 198 -19.87 22.80 -7.64
CA SER A 198 -20.52 24.08 -7.93
C SER A 198 -19.83 24.82 -9.08
N ASN A 199 -20.56 25.64 -9.85
CA ASN A 199 -20.01 26.44 -10.95
C ASN A 199 -18.81 27.31 -10.51
N ASN A 200 -18.79 27.76 -9.25
CA ASN A 200 -17.67 28.52 -8.69
C ASN A 200 -16.45 27.65 -8.37
N SER A 201 -16.64 26.41 -7.89
CA SER A 201 -15.52 25.51 -7.62
C SER A 201 -14.96 24.91 -8.91
N THR A 202 -15.78 24.74 -9.95
CA THR A 202 -15.31 24.31 -11.28
C THR A 202 -14.53 25.42 -12.00
N SER A 203 -14.90 26.70 -11.88
CA SER A 203 -14.12 27.80 -12.44
C SER A 203 -12.75 27.94 -11.75
N LEU A 204 -12.73 27.91 -10.40
CA LEU A 204 -11.48 27.90 -9.64
C LEU A 204 -10.57 26.72 -10.01
N LEU A 205 -11.13 25.52 -10.16
CA LEU A 205 -10.37 24.34 -10.55
C LEU A 205 -9.78 24.49 -11.96
N LYS A 206 -10.56 25.02 -12.91
CA LYS A 206 -10.05 25.34 -14.27
C LYS A 206 -8.91 26.36 -14.23
N ASP A 207 -9.02 27.38 -13.38
CA ASP A 207 -7.98 28.40 -13.25
C ASP A 207 -6.70 27.84 -12.60
N TRP A 208 -6.83 26.97 -11.60
CA TRP A 208 -5.70 26.26 -11.00
C TRP A 208 -5.02 25.31 -11.99
N VAL A 209 -5.79 24.58 -12.79
CA VAL A 209 -5.24 23.71 -13.84
C VAL A 209 -4.47 24.53 -14.87
N LYS A 210 -5.03 25.67 -15.33
CA LYS A 210 -4.33 26.58 -16.26
C LYS A 210 -3.04 27.14 -15.65
N ALA A 211 -3.08 27.57 -14.39
CA ALA A 211 -1.90 28.06 -13.68
C ALA A 211 -0.82 26.96 -13.53
N ALA A 212 -1.22 25.73 -13.19
CA ALA A 212 -0.32 24.59 -13.07
C ALA A 212 0.30 24.20 -14.43
N GLN A 213 -0.51 24.13 -15.49
CA GLN A 213 -0.03 23.88 -16.85
C GLN A 213 1.00 24.92 -17.28
N ARG A 214 0.74 26.21 -17.01
CA ARG A 214 1.69 27.28 -17.28
C ARG A 214 3.01 27.09 -16.52
N ARG A 215 2.97 26.75 -15.22
CA ARG A 215 4.17 26.47 -14.42
C ARG A 215 4.99 25.31 -14.99
N ILE A 216 4.32 24.25 -15.44
CA ILE A 216 4.99 23.10 -16.06
C ILE A 216 5.68 23.53 -17.36
N MET A 217 5.00 24.30 -18.23
CA MET A 217 5.57 24.82 -19.48
C MET A 217 6.79 25.73 -19.23
N LEU A 218 6.70 26.64 -18.26
CA LEU A 218 7.79 27.54 -17.88
C LEU A 218 9.00 26.76 -17.35
N LYS A 219 8.75 25.74 -16.52
CA LYS A 219 9.77 24.88 -15.95
C LYS A 219 10.45 24.02 -17.02
N ASP A 220 9.68 23.38 -17.90
CA ASP A 220 10.21 22.54 -18.99
C ASP A 220 11.14 23.33 -19.92
N ALA A 221 10.83 24.60 -20.18
CA ALA A 221 11.67 25.47 -20.99
C ALA A 221 13.08 25.70 -20.41
N ILE A 222 13.26 25.59 -19.09
CA ILE A 222 14.49 25.98 -18.38
C ILE A 222 15.17 24.79 -17.68
N GLN A 223 14.46 23.70 -17.38
CA GLN A 223 14.96 22.59 -16.56
C GLN A 223 16.37 22.11 -16.94
N HIS A 224 16.61 21.88 -18.24
CA HIS A 224 17.92 21.48 -18.77
C HIS A 224 19.05 22.51 -18.51
N PHE A 225 18.74 23.80 -18.49
CA PHE A 225 19.71 24.84 -18.16
C PHE A 225 20.04 24.90 -16.67
N ILE A 226 19.04 24.66 -15.81
CA ILE A 226 19.25 24.59 -14.35
C ILE A 226 20.18 23.42 -14.03
N GLU A 227 19.95 22.26 -14.66
CA GLU A 227 20.79 21.07 -14.46
C GLU A 227 22.22 21.28 -15.00
N ARG A 228 22.37 21.99 -16.12
CA ARG A 228 23.69 22.34 -16.69
C ARG A 228 24.47 23.34 -15.84
N ALA A 229 23.79 24.18 -15.06
CA ALA A 229 24.43 25.16 -14.16
C ALA A 229 25.02 24.52 -12.88
N LYS A 230 25.04 23.19 -12.78
CA LYS A 230 25.61 22.46 -11.65
C LYS A 230 27.14 22.58 -11.63
N GLY A 231 27.66 23.25 -10.60
CA GLY A 231 29.07 23.33 -10.26
C GLY A 231 29.63 22.04 -9.65
N GLY A 232 30.95 21.99 -9.49
CA GLY A 232 31.69 20.80 -9.03
C GLY A 232 31.78 20.64 -7.50
N HIS A 233 31.39 21.64 -6.72
CA HIS A 233 31.43 21.58 -5.25
C HIS A 233 30.28 22.38 -4.63
N CYS A 234 29.92 22.07 -3.40
CA CYS A 234 28.95 22.86 -2.65
C CYS A 234 29.56 24.19 -2.21
N GLU A 235 28.87 25.31 -2.46
CA GLU A 235 29.32 26.66 -2.06
C GLU A 235 29.36 26.86 -0.53
N ARG A 236 28.61 26.06 0.24
CA ARG A 236 28.50 26.19 1.70
C ARG A 236 29.47 25.30 2.49
N CYS A 237 29.65 24.06 2.07
CA CYS A 237 30.47 23.07 2.81
C CYS A 237 31.57 22.41 1.97
N LEU A 238 31.75 22.85 0.72
CA LEU A 238 32.75 22.33 -0.23
C LEU A 238 32.64 20.82 -0.54
N SER A 239 31.57 20.16 -0.10
CA SER A 239 31.29 18.76 -0.43
C SER A 239 31.06 18.59 -1.92
N ARG A 240 31.54 17.48 -2.48
CA ARG A 240 31.29 17.08 -3.88
C ARG A 240 30.14 16.08 -4.03
N LYS A 241 29.58 15.60 -2.91
CA LYS A 241 28.54 14.56 -2.90
C LYS A 241 27.15 15.17 -2.91
N GLN A 242 26.24 14.57 -3.68
CA GLN A 242 24.79 14.90 -3.71
C GLN A 242 24.48 16.38 -3.93
N LEU A 243 25.10 16.98 -4.94
CA LEU A 243 24.91 18.37 -5.32
C LEU A 243 23.59 18.59 -6.07
N LYS A 244 22.87 19.65 -5.69
CA LYS A 244 21.70 20.18 -6.38
C LYS A 244 21.89 21.66 -6.67
N VAL A 245 21.23 22.14 -7.71
CA VAL A 245 21.19 23.57 -8.05
C VAL A 245 19.97 24.19 -7.39
N GLN A 246 20.20 25.21 -6.57
CA GLN A 246 19.17 26.04 -5.96
C GLN A 246 19.08 27.36 -6.73
N THR A 247 17.87 27.71 -7.09
CA THR A 247 17.52 28.97 -7.74
C THR A 247 17.19 30.01 -6.66
N GLU A 248 17.73 31.22 -6.77
CA GLU A 248 17.48 32.32 -5.82
C GLU A 248 15.99 32.70 -5.77
N SER A 249 15.38 33.02 -6.91
CA SER A 249 13.93 33.28 -7.02
C SER A 249 13.15 32.03 -7.40
N THR A 250 11.90 31.95 -6.93
CA THR A 250 10.99 30.85 -7.29
C THR A 250 10.42 31.05 -8.70
N ILE A 251 9.96 29.97 -9.33
CA ILE A 251 9.36 30.03 -10.68
C ILE A 251 8.12 30.95 -10.70
N ASP A 252 7.39 31.03 -9.58
CA ASP A 252 6.18 31.84 -9.45
C ASP A 252 6.49 33.34 -9.43
N GLU A 253 7.45 33.77 -8.62
CA GLU A 253 7.93 35.16 -8.59
C GLU A 253 8.45 35.60 -9.97
N MET A 254 9.15 34.69 -10.66
CA MET A 254 9.67 34.93 -12.00
C MET A 254 8.57 35.00 -13.07
N ASP A 255 7.49 34.21 -12.94
CA ASP A 255 6.33 34.29 -13.83
C ASP A 255 5.57 35.62 -13.63
N GLU A 256 5.41 36.06 -12.39
CA GLU A 256 4.79 37.36 -12.08
C GLU A 256 5.63 38.53 -12.61
N ALA A 257 6.94 38.52 -12.38
CA ALA A 257 7.86 39.52 -12.91
C ALA A 257 7.85 39.55 -14.46
N PHE A 258 7.70 38.39 -15.10
CA PHE A 258 7.59 38.29 -16.56
C PHE A 258 6.27 38.85 -17.09
N LYS A 259 5.14 38.56 -16.43
CA LYS A 259 3.83 39.15 -16.76
C LYS A 259 3.82 40.66 -16.62
N GLN A 260 4.47 41.20 -15.58
CA GLN A 260 4.60 42.64 -15.39
C GLN A 260 5.43 43.30 -16.50
N ARG A 261 6.50 42.62 -16.94
CA ARG A 261 7.39 43.17 -17.97
C ARG A 261 6.83 43.05 -19.39
N TYR A 262 6.09 41.99 -19.67
CA TYR A 262 5.50 41.70 -20.98
C TYR A 262 3.99 41.39 -20.87
N PRO A 263 3.16 42.41 -20.59
CA PRO A 263 1.71 42.22 -20.52
C PRO A 263 1.16 41.86 -21.91
N GLY A 264 0.36 40.80 -21.99
CA GLY A 264 -0.41 40.45 -23.19
C GLY A 264 0.31 39.61 -24.26
N ASN A 265 1.57 39.23 -24.06
CA ASN A 265 2.24 38.34 -25.02
C ASN A 265 1.88 36.86 -24.75
N THR A 266 1.57 36.13 -25.81
CA THR A 266 1.50 34.66 -25.76
C THR A 266 2.88 34.13 -25.36
N PHE A 267 2.92 32.97 -24.68
CA PHE A 267 4.16 32.44 -24.13
C PHE A 267 5.18 32.15 -25.24
N ASP A 268 6.23 32.97 -25.34
CA ASP A 268 7.38 32.72 -26.21
C ASP A 268 8.51 32.10 -25.39
N ARG A 269 8.88 30.88 -25.78
CA ARG A 269 9.95 30.10 -25.14
C ARG A 269 11.31 30.80 -25.23
N ALA A 270 11.58 31.57 -26.29
CA ALA A 270 12.86 32.24 -26.47
C ALA A 270 13.00 33.46 -25.55
N LEU A 271 11.97 34.32 -25.51
CA LEU A 271 11.92 35.49 -24.62
C LEU A 271 11.97 35.09 -23.15
N TRP A 272 11.26 34.03 -22.77
CA TRP A 272 11.31 33.51 -21.41
C TRP A 272 12.72 33.06 -20.99
N LYS A 273 13.44 32.36 -21.87
CA LYS A 273 14.83 31.95 -21.60
C LYS A 273 15.74 33.16 -21.39
N GLN A 274 15.66 34.17 -22.27
CA GLN A 274 16.47 35.39 -22.14
C GLN A 274 16.17 36.15 -20.84
N PHE A 275 14.89 36.28 -20.51
CA PHE A 275 14.47 36.90 -19.26
C PHE A 275 15.00 36.15 -18.05
N TRP A 276 14.90 34.82 -18.06
CA TRP A 276 15.40 33.96 -17.00
C TRP A 276 16.90 34.11 -16.78
N PHE A 277 17.72 34.04 -17.83
CA PHE A 277 19.18 34.21 -17.69
C PHE A 277 19.60 35.59 -17.16
N THR A 278 18.82 36.64 -17.46
CA THR A 278 19.15 38.00 -17.04
C THR A 278 18.89 38.22 -15.55
N LYS A 279 17.92 37.50 -14.98
CA LYS A 279 17.42 37.75 -13.62
C LYS A 279 17.79 36.65 -12.63
N GLN A 280 18.01 35.43 -13.10
CA GLN A 280 18.21 34.28 -12.23
C GLN A 280 19.69 34.07 -11.89
N LYS A 281 19.97 33.77 -10.62
CA LYS A 281 21.23 33.20 -10.16
C LYS A 281 21.06 31.76 -9.69
N TYR A 282 22.15 31.01 -9.80
CA TYR A 282 22.24 29.59 -9.46
C TYR A 282 23.28 29.39 -8.37
N HIS A 283 22.90 28.63 -7.35
CA HIS A 283 23.78 28.20 -6.27
C HIS A 283 23.86 26.69 -6.23
N THR A 284 25.06 26.17 -6.00
CA THR A 284 25.30 24.73 -5.94
C THR A 284 25.45 24.26 -4.51
N ILE A 285 24.45 23.50 -4.04
CA ILE A 285 24.31 23.17 -2.63
C ILE A 285 24.09 21.65 -2.50
N CYS A 286 24.76 21.03 -1.53
CA CYS A 286 24.58 19.61 -1.26
C CYS A 286 23.29 19.35 -0.47
N LEU A 287 22.71 18.16 -0.64
CA LEU A 287 21.47 17.77 0.04
C LEU A 287 21.51 17.94 1.58
N PRO A 288 22.61 17.62 2.30
CA PRO A 288 22.72 17.89 3.73
C PRO A 288 22.60 19.37 4.13
N CYS A 289 23.18 20.28 3.34
CA CYS A 289 23.07 21.72 3.58
C CYS A 289 21.64 22.21 3.35
N ILE A 290 20.96 21.70 2.31
CA ILE A 290 19.55 22.01 2.04
C ILE A 290 18.65 21.52 3.18
N SER A 291 18.87 20.30 3.69
CA SER A 291 18.10 19.81 4.84
C SER A 291 18.33 20.66 6.08
N HIS A 292 19.58 21.06 6.35
CA HIS A 292 19.89 21.89 7.50
C HIS A 292 19.23 23.27 7.41
N GLU A 293 19.16 23.87 6.22
CA GLU A 293 18.48 25.14 5.99
C GLU A 293 16.96 25.01 6.22
N LYS A 294 16.33 23.99 5.64
CA LYS A 294 14.89 23.73 5.85
C LYS A 294 14.56 23.42 7.31
N ASP A 295 15.41 22.69 8.00
CA ASP A 295 15.23 22.39 9.43
C ASP A 295 15.44 23.65 10.27
N ALA A 296 16.35 24.54 9.90
CA ALA A 296 16.51 25.85 10.52
C ALA A 296 15.27 26.73 10.31
N GLU A 297 14.72 26.81 9.10
CA GLU A 297 13.47 27.52 8.79
C GLU A 297 12.29 26.97 9.60
N ARG A 298 12.15 25.64 9.68
CA ARG A 298 11.12 24.98 10.51
C ARG A 298 11.30 25.30 11.99
N SER A 299 12.54 25.26 12.49
CA SER A 299 12.83 25.59 13.88
C SER A 299 12.51 27.05 14.19
N HIS A 300 12.84 27.96 13.27
CA HIS A 300 12.52 29.38 13.38
C HIS A 300 11.00 29.59 13.39
N ALA A 301 10.27 28.99 12.45
CA ALA A 301 8.81 29.03 12.40
C ALA A 301 8.15 28.46 13.67
N SER A 302 8.72 27.40 14.25
CA SER A 302 8.25 26.84 15.53
C SER A 302 8.58 27.73 16.74
N SER A 303 9.68 28.47 16.67
CA SER A 303 10.12 29.39 17.73
C SER A 303 9.38 30.73 17.71
N SER A 304 8.91 31.16 16.54
CA SER A 304 8.12 32.38 16.35
C SER A 304 6.67 32.24 16.77
N ILE A 305 6.20 31.04 17.12
CA ILE A 305 4.92 30.85 17.79
C ILE A 305 5.11 31.28 19.26
N PRO A 306 4.52 32.40 19.69
CA PRO A 306 4.66 32.86 21.07
C PRO A 306 4.12 31.77 21.99
N LYS A 307 4.94 31.28 22.93
CA LYS A 307 4.51 30.35 23.97
C LYS A 307 3.57 30.98 25.01
N ASP A 308 3.18 32.24 24.80
CA ASP A 308 2.50 33.07 25.77
C ASP A 308 1.35 33.88 25.13
N SER A 309 0.44 33.17 24.46
CA SER A 309 -0.86 33.73 24.11
C SER A 309 -1.95 32.96 24.83
N THR A 310 -2.33 33.47 25.99
CA THR A 310 -3.67 33.39 26.56
C THR A 310 -4.69 33.34 25.43
N THR A 311 -5.46 32.25 25.40
CA THR A 311 -6.52 31.89 24.46
C THR A 311 -7.30 33.12 23.95
N GLN A 312 -6.87 33.69 22.83
CA GLN A 312 -7.81 34.41 21.97
C GLN A 312 -8.50 33.34 21.12
N PRO A 313 -9.84 33.28 21.13
CA PRO A 313 -10.55 32.27 20.37
C PRO A 313 -10.38 32.61 18.89
N THR A 314 -9.61 31.80 18.17
CA THR A 314 -9.81 31.63 16.74
C THR A 314 -11.30 31.34 16.48
N GLU A 315 -11.85 31.83 15.36
CA GLU A 315 -13.28 31.66 14.99
C GLU A 315 -13.80 30.20 15.05
N TRP A 316 -12.91 29.21 15.09
CA TRP A 316 -13.23 27.79 15.27
C TRP A 316 -13.22 27.28 16.72
N GLY A 317 -13.12 28.16 17.72
CA GLY A 317 -12.99 27.78 19.12
C GLY A 317 -11.68 27.04 19.42
N ALA A 318 -11.38 26.87 20.71
CA ALA A 318 -10.30 25.96 21.09
C ALA A 318 -10.75 24.54 20.75
N ILE A 319 -10.05 23.88 19.82
CA ILE A 319 -10.21 22.44 19.60
C ILE A 319 -9.53 21.76 20.81
N SER A 320 -10.24 21.72 21.93
CA SER A 320 -9.89 20.83 23.02
C SER A 320 -10.24 19.42 22.56
N MET A 321 -9.22 18.61 22.27
CA MET A 321 -9.43 17.19 22.10
C MET A 321 -10.03 16.63 23.39
N GLU A 322 -11.00 15.73 23.28
CA GLU A 322 -11.57 15.05 24.44
C GLU A 322 -10.47 14.25 25.15
N ASP A 323 -10.48 14.24 26.48
CA ASP A 323 -9.40 13.69 27.32
C ASP A 323 -9.05 12.23 26.96
N ALA A 324 -10.03 11.48 26.45
CA ALA A 324 -9.86 10.12 25.92
C ALA A 324 -9.09 10.08 24.58
N SER A 325 -9.39 11.00 23.67
CA SER A 325 -8.69 11.11 22.38
C SER A 325 -7.25 11.59 22.53
N GLU A 326 -6.97 12.46 23.51
CA GLU A 326 -5.61 12.87 23.84
C GLU A 326 -4.79 11.68 24.40
N LYS A 327 -5.41 10.84 25.24
CA LYS A 327 -4.77 9.63 25.77
C LYS A 327 -4.47 8.60 24.68
N LEU A 328 -5.38 8.40 23.72
CA LEU A 328 -5.17 7.51 22.58
C LEU A 328 -4.06 8.02 21.65
N LEU A 329 -4.03 9.32 21.36
CA LEU A 329 -2.95 9.91 20.56
C LEU A 329 -1.59 9.77 21.26
N LYS A 330 -1.55 9.97 22.59
CA LYS A 330 -0.32 9.74 23.38
C LYS A 330 0.08 8.27 23.38
N SER A 331 -0.85 7.33 23.45
CA SER A 331 -0.51 5.90 23.41
C SER A 331 0.03 5.51 22.04
N TRP A 332 -0.62 5.93 20.94
CA TRP A 332 -0.13 5.68 19.58
C TRP A 332 1.21 6.31 19.30
N TYR A 333 1.44 7.53 19.80
CA TYR A 333 2.73 8.19 19.68
C TYR A 333 3.84 7.41 20.42
N ASN A 334 3.54 6.92 21.62
CA ASN A 334 4.49 6.13 22.41
C ASN A 334 4.76 4.76 21.77
N ASP A 335 3.73 4.08 21.26
CA ASP A 335 3.86 2.81 20.55
C ASP A 335 4.65 2.98 19.25
N ALA A 336 4.34 4.01 18.46
CA ALA A 336 5.10 4.34 17.25
C ALA A 336 6.56 4.66 17.57
N ARG A 337 6.81 5.38 18.67
CA ARG A 337 8.16 5.68 19.15
C ARG A 337 8.90 4.42 19.60
N GLN A 338 8.25 3.50 20.30
CA GLN A 338 8.84 2.23 20.69
C GLN A 338 9.16 1.35 19.48
N ASN A 339 8.26 1.30 18.50
CA ASN A 339 8.48 0.57 17.25
C ASN A 339 9.63 1.15 16.41
N LEU A 340 9.83 2.48 16.46
CA LEU A 340 10.88 3.15 15.69
C LEU A 340 12.25 3.19 16.38
N PHE A 341 12.30 3.23 17.72
CA PHE A 341 13.54 3.50 18.46
C PHE A 341 13.87 2.45 19.56
N GLY A 342 13.01 1.45 19.76
CA GLY A 342 13.13 0.49 20.85
C GLY A 342 13.01 1.11 22.25
N ALA A 343 12.90 0.27 23.28
CA ALA A 343 12.79 0.72 24.68
C ALA A 343 14.01 1.52 25.16
N SER A 344 15.16 1.38 24.49
CA SER A 344 16.42 2.03 24.83
C SER A 344 16.82 3.16 23.87
N GLY A 345 15.88 3.89 23.27
CA GLY A 345 16.12 5.19 22.62
C GLY A 345 17.26 5.25 21.59
N GLY A 346 17.66 4.11 21.04
CA GLY A 346 18.81 3.96 20.15
C GLY A 346 18.32 3.92 18.71
N ARG A 347 18.92 4.71 17.83
CA ARG A 347 18.65 4.63 16.38
C ARG A 347 19.08 3.27 15.85
N ALA A 348 18.17 2.29 15.82
CA ALA A 348 18.31 1.09 15.00
C ALA A 348 17.98 1.46 13.54
N ARG A 349 18.79 2.34 12.94
CA ARG A 349 18.87 2.42 11.48
C ARG A 349 19.94 1.43 11.08
N GLU A 350 19.53 0.31 10.51
CA GLU A 350 20.42 -0.47 9.66
C GLU A 350 20.87 0.48 8.54
N ARG A 351 22.13 0.93 8.62
CA ARG A 351 22.73 1.73 7.55
C ARG A 351 22.94 0.77 6.40
N ILE A 352 21.99 0.73 5.47
CA ILE A 352 22.22 0.17 4.16
C ILE A 352 23.36 1.01 3.55
N PRO A 353 24.55 0.44 3.28
CA PRO A 353 25.57 1.16 2.56
C PRO A 353 25.07 1.32 1.13
N ILE A 354 24.70 2.54 0.76
CA ILE A 354 24.49 2.92 -0.63
C ILE A 354 25.89 3.05 -1.23
N ASP A 355 26.38 1.97 -1.82
CA ASP A 355 27.58 2.01 -2.63
C ASP A 355 27.21 2.57 -4.01
N VAL A 356 27.34 3.89 -4.14
CA VAL A 356 27.31 4.58 -5.42
C VAL A 356 28.77 4.86 -5.76
N SER A 357 29.38 3.92 -6.47
CA SER A 357 30.62 4.14 -7.19
C SER A 357 30.27 4.40 -8.65
N ASP A 358 30.39 5.66 -9.02
CA ASP A 358 30.44 6.18 -10.38
C ASP A 358 31.93 6.36 -10.65
N ASP A 359 32.52 5.50 -11.47
CA ASP A 359 33.72 5.78 -12.29
C ASP A 359 34.02 4.55 -13.18
N GLU A 360 34.05 4.81 -14.48
CA GLU A 360 34.50 3.90 -15.54
C GLU A 360 36.02 3.73 -15.47
N GLU A 361 36.54 2.51 -15.36
CA GLU A 361 37.86 2.13 -15.90
C GLU A 361 37.99 0.59 -15.99
N GLU A 362 38.23 0.09 -17.20
CA GLU A 362 38.64 -1.29 -17.49
C GLU A 362 40.08 -1.49 -17.00
N ASP A 363 40.36 -2.51 -16.16
CA ASP A 363 41.24 -3.63 -16.53
C ASP A 363 41.27 -4.72 -15.44
N ASP A 364 41.47 -5.94 -15.91
CA ASP A 364 41.49 -7.21 -15.21
C ASP A 364 42.71 -7.31 -14.26
N THR A 365 42.52 -7.66 -12.98
CA THR A 365 43.37 -8.61 -12.21
C THR A 365 43.05 -8.61 -10.69
N SER A 366 42.99 -9.82 -10.13
CA SER A 366 43.24 -10.19 -8.72
C SER A 366 42.10 -10.16 -7.67
N ARG A 367 41.24 -11.18 -7.78
CA ARG A 367 40.73 -12.10 -6.72
C ARG A 367 40.44 -11.55 -5.30
N PRO A 368 39.18 -11.67 -4.81
CA PRO A 368 38.77 -11.16 -3.48
C PRO A 368 39.31 -11.96 -2.25
N PRO A 369 39.40 -11.29 -1.08
CA PRO A 369 40.26 -11.66 0.08
C PRO A 369 39.73 -12.75 1.02
N TRP A 370 38.55 -13.32 0.78
CA TRP A 370 37.90 -14.31 1.66
C TRP A 370 38.53 -15.72 1.62
N ARG A 371 39.63 -15.91 0.88
CA ARG A 371 40.32 -17.20 0.73
C ARG A 371 41.27 -17.52 1.90
N ASN A 372 41.63 -16.56 2.74
CA ASN A 372 42.68 -16.73 3.76
C ASN A 372 42.16 -16.73 5.22
N GLU A 373 40.86 -16.81 5.46
CA GLU A 373 40.33 -16.96 6.82
C GLU A 373 40.05 -18.44 7.14
N GLU A 374 40.67 -18.95 8.20
CA GLU A 374 40.44 -20.32 8.67
C GLU A 374 39.01 -20.49 9.17
N VAL A 375 38.29 -21.44 8.58
CA VAL A 375 36.91 -21.78 8.94
C VAL A 375 36.92 -22.60 10.23
N LEU A 376 36.43 -22.01 11.32
CA LEU A 376 36.23 -22.71 12.59
C LEU A 376 34.97 -23.60 12.53
N VAL A 377 35.18 -24.92 12.54
CA VAL A 377 34.12 -25.93 12.59
C VAL A 377 33.79 -26.25 14.05
N ASN A 378 32.63 -25.81 14.54
CA ASN A 378 32.14 -26.21 15.85
C ASN A 378 31.64 -27.67 15.81
N ARG A 379 32.30 -28.57 16.54
CA ARG A 379 31.81 -29.93 16.85
C ARG A 379 30.77 -29.88 17.98
N PRO A 380 29.77 -30.78 17.97
CA PRO A 380 28.80 -30.88 19.05
C PRO A 380 29.45 -31.48 20.30
N ASN A 381 29.33 -30.79 21.43
CA ASN A 381 29.77 -31.33 22.72
C ASN A 381 28.75 -32.34 23.24
N SER A 382 29.25 -33.53 23.53
CA SER A 382 28.64 -34.49 24.44
C SER A 382 28.66 -33.94 25.87
N LYS A 383 27.51 -33.95 26.54
CA LYS A 383 27.31 -34.56 27.86
C LYS A 383 25.84 -34.55 28.23
#